data_AF-A0A7X9ILW3-F1
#
_entry.id   AF-A0A7X9ILW3-F1
#
_cell.length_a   1.000
_cell.length_b   1.000
_cell.length_c   1.000
_cell.angle_alpha   90.00
_cell.angle_beta   90.00
_cell.angle_gamma   90.00
#
_symmetry.space_group_name_H-M   'P 1'
#
loop_
_entity.id
_entity.type
_entity.pdbx_description
1 polymer ?
#
loop_
_entity_poly.entity_id
_entity_poly.type
_entity_poly.pdbx_seq_one_letter_code
_entity_poly.pdbx_strand_id
1 'polypeptide(L)'
;MKRFRLITATAFLSFLMIISLAASGQAQGKSSSPAKKPLKVFISVDMEGIWGVVHGNQCSSDSPEYQQARRWMVEDTNAVVAGLFESGATEVVVNDSHGSMRN
;
A
#
# COMPACT_ATOMS: atom_id res chain seq x y z
N MET A 1 -46.77 43.12 -37.79
CA MET A 1 -45.53 42.65 -38.46
C MET A 1 -44.29 42.57 -37.55
N LYS A 2 -44.21 43.24 -36.38
CA LYS A 2 -43.02 43.19 -35.49
C LYS A 2 -42.93 41.95 -34.56
N ARG A 3 -44.07 41.33 -34.21
CA ARG A 3 -44.12 40.18 -33.28
C ARG A 3 -43.66 38.83 -33.88
N PHE A 4 -43.73 38.68 -35.21
CA PHE A 4 -43.32 37.45 -35.90
C PHE A 4 -41.79 37.31 -36.03
N ARG A 5 -41.06 38.43 -36.15
CA ARG A 5 -39.59 38.44 -36.22
C ARG A 5 -38.91 38.16 -34.87
N LEU A 6 -39.60 38.41 -33.76
CA LEU A 6 -39.05 38.21 -32.41
C LEU A 6 -39.02 36.72 -32.02
N ILE A 7 -40.02 35.94 -32.44
CA ILE A 7 -40.14 34.50 -32.15
C ILE A 7 -39.10 33.69 -32.96
N THR A 8 -38.82 34.10 -34.20
CA THR A 8 -37.78 33.46 -35.02
C THR A 8 -36.36 33.75 -34.53
N ALA A 9 -36.11 34.94 -33.96
CA ALA A 9 -34.80 35.32 -33.44
C ALA A 9 -34.47 34.65 -32.10
N THR A 10 -35.47 34.48 -31.21
CA THR A 10 -35.29 33.76 -29.94
C THR A 10 -35.10 32.26 -30.17
N ALA A 11 -35.85 31.65 -31.08
CA ALA A 11 -35.70 30.23 -31.43
C ALA A 11 -34.30 29.92 -32.01
N PHE A 12 -33.74 30.82 -32.83
CA PHE A 12 -32.39 30.68 -33.38
C PHE A 12 -31.29 30.84 -32.31
N LEU A 13 -31.45 31.80 -31.39
CA LEU A 13 -30.50 32.00 -30.29
C LEU A 13 -30.49 30.81 -29.32
N SER A 14 -31.68 30.27 -28.99
CA SER A 14 -31.78 29.07 -28.15
C SER A 14 -31.18 27.84 -28.84
N PHE A 15 -31.34 27.72 -30.16
CA PHE A 15 -30.76 26.61 -30.92
C PHE A 15 -29.22 26.70 -31.00
N LEU A 16 -28.66 27.90 -31.17
CA LEU A 16 -27.21 28.13 -31.13
C LEU A 16 -26.60 27.82 -29.76
N MET A 17 -27.31 28.16 -28.68
CA MET A 17 -26.85 27.94 -27.30
C MET A 17 -26.77 26.44 -26.97
N ILE A 18 -27.72 25.64 -27.47
CA ILE A 18 -27.74 24.18 -27.29
C ILE A 18 -26.56 23.51 -28.03
N ILE A 19 -26.23 23.98 -29.25
CA ILE A 19 -25.07 23.48 -30.00
C ILE A 19 -23.75 23.81 -29.26
N SER A 20 -23.65 25.00 -28.68
CA SER A 20 -22.45 25.41 -27.92
C SER A 20 -22.28 24.63 -26.61
N LEU A 21 -23.38 24.15 -26.01
CA LEU A 21 -23.34 23.31 -24.81
C LEU A 21 -23.01 21.83 -25.14
N ALA A 22 -23.42 21.33 -26.31
CA ALA A 22 -23.06 19.98 -26.76
C ALA A 22 -21.57 19.85 -27.14
N ALA A 23 -20.93 20.94 -27.58
CA ALA A 23 -19.52 20.95 -27.97
C ALA A 23 -18.53 20.94 -26.78
N SER A 24 -19.00 21.20 -25.55
CA SER A 24 -18.15 21.27 -24.35
C SER A 24 -18.09 19.95 -23.55
N GLY A 25 -18.76 18.89 -24.00
CA GLY A 25 -18.85 17.59 -23.30
C GLY A 25 -17.70 16.60 -23.46
N GLN A 26 -16.58 16.97 -24.10
CA GLN A 26 -15.46 16.06 -24.40
C GLN A 26 -14.10 16.70 -24.08
N ALA A 27 -13.87 17.10 -22.83
CA ALA A 27 -12.53 17.48 -22.36
C ALA A 27 -12.29 17.19 -20.86
N GLN A 28 -13.04 16.27 -20.27
CA GLN A 28 -12.66 15.71 -18.97
C GLN A 28 -11.55 14.69 -19.22
N GLY A 29 -10.31 15.17 -19.16
CA GLY A 29 -9.13 14.32 -19.11
C GLY A 29 -9.29 13.28 -18.01
N LYS A 30 -9.00 12.01 -18.32
CA LYS A 30 -8.92 10.92 -17.34
C LYS A 30 -8.08 11.39 -16.16
N SER A 31 -8.70 11.65 -15.01
CA SER A 31 -7.95 11.85 -13.78
C SER A 31 -7.32 10.51 -13.41
N SER A 32 -6.05 10.32 -13.77
CA SER A 32 -5.28 9.20 -13.26
C SER A 32 -5.18 9.35 -11.75
N SER A 33 -5.82 8.47 -10.99
CA SER A 33 -5.59 8.38 -9.55
C SER A 33 -4.09 8.22 -9.30
N PRO A 34 -3.52 8.89 -8.27
CA PRO A 34 -2.11 8.72 -7.95
C PRO A 34 -1.81 7.24 -7.74
N ALA A 35 -0.77 6.73 -8.41
CA ALA A 35 -0.36 5.34 -8.28
C ALA A 35 -0.11 5.01 -6.80
N LYS A 36 -0.70 3.92 -6.29
CA LYS A 36 -0.51 3.45 -4.92
C LYS A 36 0.99 3.23 -4.71
N LYS A 37 1.58 3.91 -3.71
CA LYS A 37 2.99 3.70 -3.38
C LYS A 37 3.23 2.21 -3.05
N PRO A 38 4.36 1.62 -3.49
CA PRO A 38 4.73 0.26 -3.14
C PRO A 38 4.75 0.09 -1.61
N LEU A 39 4.14 -0.98 -1.09
CA LEU A 39 4.09 -1.26 0.34
C LEU A 39 5.46 -1.74 0.81
N LYS A 40 6.09 -1.00 1.73
CA LYS A 40 7.37 -1.35 2.33
C LYS A 40 7.18 -1.66 3.81
N VAL A 41 7.81 -2.72 4.29
CA VAL A 41 7.69 -3.20 5.67
C VAL A 41 9.07 -3.31 6.29
N PHE A 42 9.21 -2.83 7.53
CA PHE A 42 10.39 -3.02 8.36
C PHE A 42 10.02 -3.93 9.53
N ILE A 43 10.82 -4.95 9.78
CA ILE A 43 10.65 -5.92 10.86
C ILE A 43 11.84 -5.78 11.81
N SER A 44 11.57 -5.55 13.09
CA SER A 44 12.55 -5.65 14.17
C SER A 44 12.27 -6.96 14.90
N VAL A 45 13.18 -7.91 14.84
CA VAL A 45 12.98 -9.25 15.41
C VAL A 45 13.78 -9.38 16.71
N ASP A 46 13.12 -9.80 17.78
CA ASP A 46 13.72 -10.09 19.07
C ASP A 46 13.44 -11.55 19.48
N MET A 47 14.32 -12.17 20.29
CA MET A 47 14.31 -13.62 20.48
C MET A 47 13.35 -14.09 21.58
N GLU A 48 13.14 -13.28 22.62
CA GLU A 48 12.33 -13.59 23.80
C GLU A 48 10.87 -13.94 23.44
N GLY A 49 10.38 -13.45 22.31
CA GLY A 49 9.01 -13.65 21.83
C GLY A 49 8.84 -14.74 20.76
N ILE A 50 9.91 -15.39 20.33
CA ILE A 50 9.86 -16.41 19.26
C ILE A 50 9.18 -17.68 19.77
N TRP A 51 8.40 -18.35 18.92
CA TRP A 51 7.74 -19.60 19.30
C TRP A 51 8.75 -20.64 19.82
N GLY A 52 8.38 -21.36 20.88
CA GLY A 52 9.24 -22.36 21.52
C GLY A 52 10.26 -21.79 22.51
N VAL A 53 10.49 -20.47 22.52
CA VAL A 53 11.24 -19.78 23.57
C VAL A 53 10.34 -19.62 24.79
N VAL A 54 10.74 -20.24 25.89
CA VAL A 54 10.00 -20.26 27.17
C VAL A 54 10.89 -19.93 28.37
N HIS A 55 12.21 -19.88 28.18
CA HIS A 55 13.17 -19.61 29.25
C HIS A 55 14.36 -18.78 28.75
N GLY A 56 14.95 -17.95 29.62
CA GLY A 56 16.04 -17.03 29.26
C GLY A 56 17.32 -17.69 28.76
N ASN A 57 17.55 -18.98 29.07
CA ASN A 57 18.65 -19.77 28.50
C ASN A 57 18.57 -19.86 26.97
N GLN A 58 17.38 -19.78 26.40
CA GLN A 58 17.18 -19.79 24.96
C GLN A 58 17.52 -18.43 24.33
N CYS A 59 17.62 -17.37 25.13
CA CYS A 59 17.91 -15.99 24.70
C CYS A 59 19.34 -15.54 25.04
N SER A 60 20.20 -16.42 25.52
CA SER A 60 21.57 -16.06 25.91
C SER A 60 22.59 -16.80 25.04
N SER A 61 23.50 -16.06 24.40
CA SER A 61 24.57 -16.64 23.57
C SER A 61 25.53 -17.56 24.33
N ASP A 62 25.51 -17.50 25.66
CA ASP A 62 26.36 -18.33 26.53
C ASP A 62 25.75 -19.72 26.79
N SER A 63 24.50 -19.93 26.39
CA SER A 63 23.76 -21.16 26.60
C SER A 63 23.74 -22.04 25.34
N PRO A 64 23.84 -23.38 25.48
CA PRO A 64 23.74 -24.30 24.35
C PRO A 64 22.33 -24.30 23.71
N GLU A 65 21.30 -23.88 24.45
CA GLU A 65 19.91 -23.81 23.96
C GLU A 65 19.73 -22.69 22.90
N TYR A 66 20.60 -21.68 22.92
CA TYR A 66 20.56 -20.52 22.03
C TYR A 66 20.57 -20.89 20.55
N GLN A 67 21.37 -21.89 20.18
CA GLN A 67 21.49 -22.30 18.77
C GLN A 67 20.18 -22.83 18.20
N GLN A 68 19.35 -23.46 19.03
CA GLN A 68 18.02 -23.89 18.60
C GLN A 68 17.06 -22.71 18.51
N ALA A 69 17.11 -21.78 19.46
CA ALA A 69 16.27 -20.58 19.45
C ALA A 69 16.56 -19.68 18.23
N ARG A 70 17.83 -19.53 17.84
CA ARG A 70 18.21 -18.85 16.58
C ARG A 70 17.56 -19.47 15.34
N ARG A 71 17.51 -20.80 15.26
CA ARG A 71 16.84 -21.49 14.15
C ARG A 71 15.35 -21.17 14.12
N TRP A 72 14.68 -21.24 15.27
CA TRP A 72 13.27 -20.87 15.37
C TRP A 72 13.03 -19.40 15.02
N MET A 73 13.92 -18.49 15.44
CA MET A 73 13.84 -17.06 15.13
C MET A 73 13.85 -16.81 13.62
N VAL A 74 14.73 -17.50 12.89
CA VAL A 74 14.80 -17.43 11.42
C VAL A 74 13.56 -18.05 10.78
N GLU A 75 13.10 -19.22 11.25
CA GLU A 75 11.92 -19.89 10.73
C GLU A 75 10.66 -19.04 10.89
N ASP A 76 10.44 -18.47 12.08
CA ASP A 76 9.29 -17.63 12.39
C ASP A 76 9.31 -16.33 11.58
N THR A 77 10.47 -15.67 11.53
CA THR A 77 10.66 -14.46 10.72
C THR A 77 10.40 -14.73 9.25
N ASN A 78 10.89 -15.84 8.70
CA ASN A 78 10.66 -16.20 7.30
C ASN A 78 9.18 -16.47 7.01
N ALA A 79 8.44 -17.06 7.94
CA ALA A 79 6.99 -17.24 7.80
C ALA A 79 6.26 -15.89 7.72
N VAL A 80 6.63 -14.93 8.57
CA VAL A 80 6.10 -13.55 8.51
C VAL A 80 6.44 -12.89 7.18
N VAL A 81 7.70 -12.96 6.74
CA VAL A 81 8.15 -12.39 5.47
C VAL A 81 7.37 -12.97 4.29
N ALA A 82 7.16 -14.29 4.25
CA ALA A 82 6.37 -14.95 3.21
C ALA A 82 4.93 -14.41 3.19
N GLY A 83 4.26 -14.37 4.34
CA GLY A 83 2.89 -13.85 4.45
C GLY A 83 2.76 -12.37 4.06
N LEU A 84 3.78 -11.55 4.35
CA LEU A 84 3.82 -10.15 3.93
C LEU A 84 3.89 -10.02 2.40
N PHE A 85 4.74 -10.80 1.74
CA PHE A 85 4.84 -10.78 0.28
C PHE A 85 3.56 -11.31 -0.38
N GLU A 86 2.96 -12.39 0.16
CA GLU A 86 1.65 -12.89 -0.28
C GLU A 86 0.54 -11.83 -0.12
N SER A 87 0.68 -10.95 0.87
CA SER A 87 -0.25 -9.84 1.14
C SER A 87 0.04 -8.56 0.35
N GLY A 88 1.02 -8.58 -0.57
CA GLY A 88 1.33 -7.46 -1.45
C GLY A 88 2.35 -6.47 -0.91
N ALA A 89 3.16 -6.86 0.10
CA ALA A 89 4.41 -6.15 0.37
C ALA A 89 5.33 -6.23 -0.86
N THR A 90 6.07 -5.16 -1.10
CA THR A 90 6.99 -5.02 -2.25
C THR A 90 8.44 -4.93 -1.81
N GLU A 91 8.68 -4.65 -0.53
CA GLU A 91 9.99 -4.59 0.10
C GLU A 91 9.82 -4.96 1.57
N VAL A 92 10.67 -5.84 2.07
CA VAL A 92 10.74 -6.20 3.48
C VAL A 92 12.18 -6.09 3.93
N VAL A 93 12.42 -5.28 4.96
CA VAL A 93 13.73 -5.13 5.61
C VAL A 93 13.62 -5.73 7.00
N VAL A 94 14.53 -6.64 7.33
CA VAL A 94 14.58 -7.31 8.62
C VAL A 94 15.81 -6.84 9.37
N ASN A 95 15.61 -6.36 10.60
CA ASN A 95 16.65 -6.06 11.55
C ASN A 95 16.65 -7.12 12.65
N ASP A 96 17.78 -7.78 12.83
CA ASP A 96 18.04 -8.56 14.04
C ASP A 96 18.26 -7.58 15.20
N SER A 97 17.38 -7.63 16.18
CA SER A 97 17.35 -6.70 17.31
C SER A 97 17.69 -7.35 18.64
N HIS A 98 18.03 -8.65 18.64
CA HIS A 98 18.29 -9.39 19.87
C HIS A 98 19.78 -9.40 20.23
N GLY A 99 20.12 -9.10 21.48
CA GLY A 99 21.49 -9.21 22.00
C GLY A 99 22.55 -8.53 21.10
N SER A 100 23.49 -9.32 20.57
CA SER A 100 24.57 -8.82 19.69
C SER A 100 24.16 -8.53 18.25
N MET A 101 22.90 -8.81 17.87
CA MET A 101 22.34 -8.59 16.53
C MET A 101 23.04 -9.42 15.43
N ARG A 102 23.49 -10.63 15.77
CA ARG A 102 24.24 -11.56 14.89
C ARG A 102 23.71 -13.00 14.99
N ASN A 103 22.40 -13.10 15.12
CA ASN A 103 21.64 -14.30 15.46
C ASN A 103 21.18 -15.08 14.23
#